data_AF-A0AAE0L1B7-F1
#
_entry.id   AF-A0AAE0L1B7-F1
#
_cell.length_a   1.000
_cell.length_b   1.000
_cell.length_c   1.000
_cell.angle_alpha   90.00
_cell.angle_beta   90.00
_cell.angle_gamma   90.00
#
_symmetry.space_group_name_H-M   'P 1'
#
loop_
_entity.id
_entity.type
_entity.pdbx_description
1 polymer ?
#
loop_
_entity_poly.entity_id
_entity_poly.type
_entity_poly.pdbx_seq_one_letter_code
_entity_poly.pdbx_strand_id
1 'polypeptide(L)'
;MADFFQNKYGKTSCEIWIPGHGDVVITSDADKARKTFESPKYHNRMGSAAGLRELAIEAPRCLNVVPAISIEAFRHTADEFGILELKTSATVDIQKFMRCCTFRVICKLCFGMPVEHFPLKDTKRMRLYKAVDRGQLNEAEMHQCMLEMLIAGTDTSSVIMSSLVVAMQDTENLEETLYHEAKGKCGELDAMPFLCSFQPTKQT
;
A
#
# COMPACT_ATOMS: atom_id res chain seq x y z
N MET A 1 0.68 19.27 -0.98
CA MET A 1 1.70 20.21 -0.46
C MET A 1 2.51 20.85 -1.59
N ALA A 2 3.04 20.08 -2.55
CA ALA A 2 3.69 20.63 -3.76
C ALA A 2 2.76 21.60 -4.54
N ASP A 3 1.48 21.24 -4.72
CA ASP A 3 0.50 22.10 -5.40
C ASP A 3 0.26 23.42 -4.68
N PHE A 4 0.35 23.46 -3.34
CA PHE A 4 0.22 24.72 -2.60
C PHE A 4 1.36 25.68 -2.95
N PHE A 5 2.61 25.18 -2.97
CA PHE A 5 3.76 26.02 -3.31
C PHE A 5 3.76 26.39 -4.80
N GLN A 6 3.36 25.48 -5.67
CA GLN A 6 3.23 25.77 -7.10
C GLN A 6 2.15 26.83 -7.36
N ASN A 7 0.98 26.71 -6.73
CA ASN A 7 -0.12 27.66 -6.89
C ASN A 7 0.17 29.01 -6.22
N LYS A 8 0.88 29.02 -5.09
CA LYS A 8 1.17 30.26 -4.35
C LYS A 8 2.37 31.02 -4.91
N TYR A 9 3.39 30.33 -5.42
CA TYR A 9 4.64 30.96 -5.86
C TYR A 9 4.88 30.87 -7.36
N GLY A 10 3.99 30.20 -8.13
CA GLY A 10 4.11 30.05 -9.58
C GLY A 10 5.35 29.28 -10.04
N LYS A 11 5.95 28.48 -9.15
CA LYS A 11 7.22 27.78 -9.39
C LYS A 11 7.04 26.28 -9.20
N THR A 12 7.65 25.49 -10.08
CA THR A 12 7.75 24.03 -9.97
C THR A 12 8.85 23.59 -9.00
N SER A 13 9.57 24.54 -8.39
CA SER A 13 10.57 24.28 -7.36
C SER A 13 10.65 25.45 -6.38
N CYS A 14 10.68 25.17 -5.09
CA CYS A 14 10.95 26.15 -4.04
C CYS A 14 11.91 25.59 -3.01
N GLU A 15 12.72 26.48 -2.45
CA GLU A 15 13.57 26.20 -1.31
C GLU A 15 12.85 26.68 -0.05
N ILE A 16 12.77 25.81 0.95
CA ILE A 16 12.16 26.09 2.24
C ILE A 16 13.11 25.67 3.37
N TRP A 17 13.06 26.38 4.48
CA TRP A 17 13.80 25.98 5.68
C TRP A 17 12.96 25.03 6.54
N ILE A 18 13.51 23.85 6.86
CA ILE A 18 12.91 22.90 7.80
C ILE A 18 13.79 22.82 9.05
N PRO A 19 13.25 23.13 10.25
CA PRO A 19 14.00 23.03 11.50
C PRO A 19 14.62 21.64 11.69
N GLY A 20 15.91 21.60 12.03
CA GLY A 20 16.68 20.36 12.20
C GLY A 20 17.17 19.70 10.90
N HIS A 21 16.75 20.19 9.74
CA HIS A 21 17.13 19.62 8.43
C HIS A 21 17.76 20.64 7.47
N GLY A 22 17.55 21.94 7.71
CA GLY A 22 18.14 23.00 6.91
C GLY A 22 17.32 23.35 5.67
N ASP A 23 18.00 23.82 4.64
CA ASP A 23 17.37 24.14 3.35
C ASP A 23 16.94 22.87 2.61
N VAL A 24 15.66 22.82 2.27
CA VAL A 24 15.03 21.70 1.59
C VAL A 24 14.36 22.19 0.31
N VAL A 25 14.64 21.51 -0.79
CA VAL A 25 14.02 21.79 -2.08
C VAL A 25 12.78 20.93 -2.25
N ILE A 26 11.61 21.56 -2.34
CA ILE A 26 10.37 20.92 -2.79
C ILE A 26 10.25 21.15 -4.29
N THR A 27 10.01 20.10 -5.07
CA THR A 27 9.86 20.20 -6.52
C THR A 27 8.71 19.36 -7.06
N SER A 28 7.98 19.91 -8.02
CA SER A 28 7.05 19.21 -8.92
C SER A 28 7.60 19.10 -10.36
N ASP A 29 8.86 19.50 -10.57
CA ASP A 29 9.56 19.38 -11.85
C ASP A 29 9.94 17.91 -12.10
N ALA A 30 9.38 17.33 -13.16
CA ALA A 30 9.56 15.92 -13.48
C ALA A 30 11.03 15.56 -13.80
N ASP A 31 11.77 16.44 -14.46
CA ASP A 31 13.17 16.20 -14.81
C ASP A 31 14.06 16.24 -13.57
N LYS A 32 13.80 17.15 -12.64
CA LYS A 32 14.50 17.19 -11.33
C LYS A 32 14.15 15.98 -10.47
N ALA A 33 12.88 15.58 -10.44
CA ALA A 33 12.44 14.39 -9.73
C ALA A 33 13.17 13.15 -10.28
N ARG A 34 13.17 12.95 -11.61
CA ARG A 34 13.87 11.84 -12.27
C ARG A 34 15.37 11.82 -11.92
N LYS A 35 16.06 12.95 -12.07
CA LYS A 35 17.50 13.07 -11.72
C LYS A 35 17.77 12.75 -10.25
N THR A 36 16.84 13.11 -9.36
CA THR A 36 16.95 12.80 -7.93
C THR A 36 16.83 11.28 -7.71
N PHE A 37 15.81 10.64 -8.29
CA PHE A 37 15.57 9.20 -8.14
C PHE A 37 16.66 8.33 -8.78
N GLU A 38 17.27 8.77 -9.87
CA GLU A 38 18.35 8.03 -10.56
C GLU A 38 19.72 8.21 -9.89
N SER A 39 19.88 9.23 -9.06
CA SER A 39 21.16 9.56 -8.45
C SER A 39 21.41 8.70 -7.20
N PRO A 40 22.60 8.07 -7.09
CA PRO A 40 22.96 7.30 -5.89
C PRO A 40 23.11 8.20 -4.65
N LYS A 41 23.18 9.52 -4.82
CA LYS A 41 23.32 10.47 -3.71
C LYS A 41 22.04 10.64 -2.90
N TYR A 42 20.87 10.36 -3.49
CA TYR A 42 19.57 10.67 -2.89
C TYR A 42 18.77 9.39 -2.56
N HIS A 43 19.38 8.47 -1.82
CA HIS A 43 18.73 7.23 -1.38
C HIS A 43 18.12 7.31 0.04
N ASN A 44 18.39 8.40 0.77
CA ASN A 44 17.92 8.58 2.15
C ASN A 44 16.66 9.45 2.19
N ARG A 45 15.79 9.15 3.15
CA ARG A 45 14.64 9.96 3.51
C ARG A 45 14.97 10.81 4.75
N MET A 46 14.25 11.90 4.94
CA MET A 46 14.41 12.79 6.09
C MET A 46 13.16 12.78 6.98
N GLY A 47 13.37 12.98 8.28
CA GLY A 47 12.33 13.12 9.29
C GLY A 47 12.93 13.46 10.65
N SER A 48 12.11 14.00 11.54
CA SER A 48 12.52 14.30 12.93
C SER A 48 13.07 13.04 13.60
N ALA A 49 14.30 13.09 14.11
CA ALA A 49 14.90 11.95 14.80
C ALA A 49 14.05 11.49 16.00
N ALA A 50 13.46 12.44 16.74
CA ALA A 50 12.54 12.11 17.84
C ALA A 50 11.27 11.40 17.34
N GLY A 51 10.67 11.88 16.25
CA GLY A 51 9.48 11.25 15.67
C GLY A 51 9.77 9.87 15.07
N LEU A 52 10.92 9.71 14.40
CA LEU A 52 11.35 8.43 13.86
C LEU A 52 11.66 7.41 14.97
N ARG A 53 12.21 7.85 16.11
CA ARG A 53 12.38 6.99 17.29
C ARG A 53 11.06 6.52 17.87
N GLU A 54 10.10 7.43 18.01
CA GLU A 54 8.77 7.11 18.54
C GLU A 54 8.05 6.06 17.69
N LEU A 55 8.26 6.11 16.36
CA LEU A 55 7.69 5.15 15.41
C LEU A 55 8.58 3.91 15.17
N ALA A 56 9.75 3.84 15.81
CA ALA A 56 10.77 2.81 15.60
C ALA A 56 11.29 2.67 14.15
N ILE A 57 11.37 3.79 13.38
CA ILE A 57 11.78 3.86 11.96
C ILE A 57 13.09 4.65 11.77
N GLU A 58 13.89 4.87 12.82
CA GLU A 58 15.06 5.77 12.79
C GLU A 58 16.20 5.31 11.85
N ALA A 59 16.18 4.07 11.35
CA ALA A 59 17.21 3.55 10.44
C ALA A 59 16.64 3.19 9.05
N PRO A 60 17.38 3.45 7.95
CA PRO A 60 16.93 3.10 6.60
C PRO A 60 17.12 1.59 6.38
N ARG A 61 16.18 0.73 6.80
CA ARG A 61 16.47 -0.73 6.74
C ARG A 61 15.40 -1.68 6.21
N CYS A 62 14.14 -1.31 6.03
CA CYS A 62 13.11 -2.32 5.68
C CYS A 62 12.51 -2.22 4.27
N LEU A 63 12.58 -1.09 3.55
CA LEU A 63 12.09 -1.03 2.15
C LEU A 63 12.97 -1.75 1.11
N ASN A 64 14.20 -2.15 1.48
CA ASN A 64 15.12 -2.85 0.56
C ASN A 64 15.02 -4.39 0.63
N VAL A 65 14.20 -4.95 1.53
CA VAL A 65 14.07 -6.41 1.73
C VAL A 65 12.66 -6.90 1.43
N VAL A 66 11.88 -6.14 0.65
CA VAL A 66 10.59 -6.65 0.16
C VAL A 66 10.87 -7.80 -0.79
N PRO A 67 10.53 -9.05 -0.44
CA PRO A 67 10.72 -10.15 -1.36
C PRO A 67 9.82 -9.91 -2.57
N ALA A 68 10.37 -9.96 -3.78
CA ALA A 68 9.55 -9.97 -4.98
C ALA A 68 8.53 -11.11 -4.85
N ILE A 69 7.25 -10.76 -4.80
CA ILE A 69 6.16 -11.72 -4.76
C ILE A 69 5.99 -12.23 -6.19
N SER A 70 6.12 -13.53 -6.40
CA SER A 70 5.86 -14.12 -7.71
C SER A 70 4.40 -13.93 -8.11
N ILE A 71 4.15 -13.66 -9.40
CA ILE A 71 2.80 -13.55 -9.97
C ILE A 71 1.95 -14.81 -9.65
N GLU A 72 2.56 -15.98 -9.57
CA GLU A 72 1.89 -17.24 -9.26
C GLU A 72 1.36 -17.30 -7.81
N ALA A 73 2.15 -16.82 -6.84
CA ALA A 73 1.70 -16.68 -5.45
C ALA A 73 0.54 -15.68 -5.30
N PHE A 74 0.55 -14.61 -6.10
CA PHE A 74 -0.55 -13.66 -6.16
C PHE A 74 -1.84 -14.30 -6.71
N ARG A 75 -1.75 -15.06 -7.82
CA ARG A 75 -2.89 -15.76 -8.43
C ARG A 75 -3.51 -16.79 -7.48
N HIS A 76 -2.69 -17.65 -6.86
CA HIS A 76 -3.15 -18.61 -5.87
C HIS A 76 -3.85 -17.95 -4.68
N THR A 77 -3.35 -16.78 -4.26
CA THR A 77 -3.97 -16.02 -3.18
C THR A 77 -5.32 -15.45 -3.62
N ALA A 78 -5.41 -14.91 -4.84
CA ALA A 78 -6.67 -14.42 -5.40
C ALA A 78 -7.75 -15.51 -5.51
N ASP A 79 -7.36 -16.74 -5.90
CA ASP A 79 -8.27 -17.89 -6.00
C ASP A 79 -8.78 -18.35 -4.61
N GLU A 80 -7.96 -18.24 -3.56
CA GLU A 80 -8.34 -18.54 -2.18
C GLU A 80 -9.21 -17.46 -1.52
N PHE A 81 -9.22 -16.23 -2.04
CA PHE A 81 -10.00 -15.12 -1.49
C PHE A 81 -11.52 -15.21 -1.76
N GLY A 82 -12.01 -16.43 -2.01
CA GLY A 82 -13.41 -16.84 -2.00
C GLY A 82 -14.28 -15.88 -1.20
N ILE A 83 -14.98 -15.05 -1.98
CA ILE A 83 -15.58 -13.77 -1.65
C ILE A 83 -16.15 -13.74 -0.23
N LEU A 84 -15.71 -12.76 0.56
CA LEU A 84 -16.32 -12.39 1.85
C LEU A 84 -17.85 -12.39 1.69
N GLU A 85 -18.57 -13.24 2.42
CA GLU A 85 -20.04 -13.23 2.46
C GLU A 85 -20.53 -11.85 2.95
N LEU A 86 -20.78 -10.95 1.99
CA LEU A 86 -21.40 -9.67 2.26
C LEU A 86 -22.89 -9.92 2.45
N LYS A 87 -23.38 -9.74 3.68
CA LYS A 87 -24.83 -9.73 3.94
C LYS A 87 -25.45 -8.61 3.11
N THR A 88 -26.40 -8.99 2.25
CA THR A 88 -26.99 -8.22 1.15
C THR A 88 -27.75 -6.93 1.53
N SER A 89 -27.71 -6.51 2.79
CA SER A 89 -28.43 -5.32 3.29
C SER A 89 -27.57 -4.33 4.08
N ALA A 90 -26.25 -4.52 4.15
CA ALA A 90 -25.37 -3.65 4.91
C ALA A 90 -24.70 -2.60 4.02
N THR A 91 -24.71 -1.34 4.44
CA THR A 91 -23.81 -0.32 3.90
C THR A 91 -22.37 -0.75 4.19
N VAL A 92 -21.52 -0.80 3.14
CA VAL A 92 -20.12 -1.20 3.29
C VAL A 92 -19.26 0.06 3.35
N ASP A 93 -18.48 0.20 4.41
CA ASP A 93 -17.40 1.18 4.50
C ASP A 93 -16.26 0.71 3.56
N ILE A 94 -16.20 1.30 2.37
CA ILE A 94 -15.28 0.88 1.31
C ILE A 94 -13.82 0.95 1.75
N GLN A 95 -13.47 1.94 2.58
CA GLN A 95 -12.10 2.12 3.04
C GLN A 95 -11.72 1.01 4.03
N LYS A 96 -12.61 0.67 4.98
CA LYS A 96 -12.40 -0.48 5.87
C LYS A 96 -12.36 -1.79 5.11
N PHE A 97 -13.27 -1.97 4.14
CA PHE A 97 -13.30 -3.16 3.30
C PHE A 97 -11.99 -3.36 2.55
N MET A 98 -11.48 -2.32 1.87
CA MET A 98 -10.22 -2.39 1.13
C MET A 98 -9.03 -2.59 2.06
N ARG A 99 -9.03 -2.00 3.26
CA ARG A 99 -7.99 -2.25 4.28
C ARG A 99 -7.99 -3.71 4.73
N CYS A 100 -9.17 -4.28 4.98
CA CYS A 100 -9.28 -5.70 5.33
C CYS A 100 -8.78 -6.62 4.21
N CYS A 101 -9.15 -6.33 2.96
CA CYS A 101 -8.71 -7.13 1.81
C CYS A 101 -7.19 -7.08 1.64
N THR A 102 -6.60 -5.88 1.61
CA THR A 102 -5.14 -5.70 1.49
C THR A 102 -4.38 -6.34 2.64
N PHE A 103 -4.84 -6.16 3.88
CA PHE A 103 -4.23 -6.77 5.05
C PHE A 103 -4.22 -8.30 4.96
N ARG A 104 -5.35 -8.91 4.58
CA ARG A 104 -5.44 -10.37 4.41
C ARG A 104 -4.51 -10.87 3.30
N VAL A 105 -4.46 -10.17 2.16
CA VAL A 105 -3.57 -10.50 1.03
C VAL A 105 -2.10 -10.45 1.46
N ILE A 106 -1.69 -9.41 2.18
CA ILE A 106 -0.32 -9.27 2.69
C ILE A 106 -0.01 -10.40 3.68
N CYS A 107 -0.93 -10.71 4.60
CA CYS A 107 -0.73 -11.82 5.55
C CYS A 107 -0.47 -13.15 4.84
N LYS A 108 -1.26 -13.46 3.81
CA LYS A 108 -1.08 -14.69 3.04
C LYS A 108 0.22 -14.66 2.24
N LEU A 109 0.50 -13.58 1.50
CA LEU A 109 1.65 -13.52 0.58
C LEU A 109 2.98 -13.39 1.31
N CYS A 110 3.06 -12.52 2.32
CA CYS A 110 4.31 -12.20 2.99
C CYS A 110 4.61 -13.16 4.15
N PHE A 111 3.58 -13.71 4.80
CA PHE A 111 3.73 -14.53 6.00
C PHE A 111 3.22 -15.97 5.83
N GLY A 112 2.57 -16.29 4.72
CA GLY A 112 2.08 -17.65 4.46
C GLY A 112 0.95 -18.08 5.40
N MET A 113 0.24 -17.13 6.01
CA MET A 113 -0.77 -17.42 7.03
C MET A 113 -2.04 -16.61 6.86
N PRO A 114 -3.20 -17.17 7.21
CA PRO A 114 -4.46 -16.44 7.22
C PRO A 114 -4.55 -15.57 8.49
N VAL A 115 -5.32 -14.49 8.41
CA VAL A 115 -5.36 -13.42 9.44
C VAL A 115 -5.78 -13.92 10.81
N GLU A 116 -6.58 -14.98 10.86
CA GLU A 116 -7.10 -15.60 12.08
C GLU A 116 -5.99 -16.22 12.94
N HIS A 117 -4.80 -16.42 12.37
CA HIS A 117 -3.62 -16.96 13.08
C HIS A 117 -2.68 -15.86 13.57
N PHE A 118 -3.10 -14.59 13.52
CA PHE A 118 -2.40 -13.47 14.12
C PHE A 118 -2.83 -13.30 15.60
N PRO A 119 -1.90 -13.07 16.55
CA PRO A 119 -0.47 -12.89 16.38
C PRO A 119 0.26 -14.21 16.11
N LEU A 120 1.28 -14.09 15.27
CA LEU A 120 2.29 -15.04 14.80
C LEU A 120 2.70 -16.13 15.83
N LYS A 121 1.99 -17.26 15.87
CA LYS A 121 2.39 -18.39 16.74
C LYS A 121 3.31 -19.41 16.07
N ASP A 122 3.41 -19.43 14.73
CA ASP A 122 4.22 -20.42 14.00
C ASP A 122 4.94 -19.83 12.78
N THR A 123 5.93 -18.98 13.04
CA THR A 123 6.59 -18.11 12.06
C THR A 123 7.97 -18.55 11.62
N LYS A 124 8.45 -19.70 12.10
CA LYS A 124 9.80 -20.21 11.78
C LYS A 124 10.05 -20.44 10.28
N ARG A 125 8.99 -20.44 9.45
CA ARG A 125 9.08 -20.57 7.99
C ARG A 125 9.35 -19.24 7.27
N MET A 126 9.17 -18.10 7.95
CA MET A 126 9.37 -16.80 7.35
C MET A 126 10.85 -16.50 7.09
N ARG A 127 11.13 -15.83 5.96
CA ARG A 127 12.50 -15.41 5.61
C ARG A 127 13.13 -14.49 6.66
N LEU A 128 12.32 -13.64 7.30
CA LEU A 128 12.80 -12.74 8.34
C LEU A 128 13.31 -13.49 9.59
N TYR A 129 12.63 -14.57 10.01
CA TYR A 129 13.13 -15.41 11.10
C TYR A 129 14.46 -16.08 10.75
N LYS A 130 14.62 -16.57 9.53
CA LYS A 130 15.91 -17.12 9.07
C LYS A 130 17.02 -16.07 9.04
N ALA A 131 16.69 -14.79 8.82
CA ALA A 131 17.66 -13.71 8.89
C ALA A 131 18.07 -13.42 10.35
N VAL A 132 17.14 -13.51 11.29
CA VAL A 132 17.45 -13.46 12.73
C VAL A 132 18.34 -14.62 13.16
N ASP A 133 18.00 -15.85 12.75
CA ASP A 133 18.81 -17.05 13.06
C ASP A 133 20.25 -16.96 12.51
N ARG A 134 20.44 -16.24 11.39
CA ARG A 134 21.75 -15.99 10.77
C ARG A 134 22.49 -14.79 11.38
N GLY A 135 21.91 -14.11 12.36
CA GLY A 135 22.46 -12.88 12.95
C GLY A 135 22.47 -11.68 11.98
N GLN A 136 21.67 -11.72 10.91
CA GLN A 136 21.57 -10.63 9.93
C GLN A 136 20.58 -9.54 10.37
N LEU A 137 19.65 -9.89 11.26
CA LEU A 137 18.69 -9.00 11.90
C LEU A 137 18.59 -9.35 13.38
N ASN A 138 18.26 -8.38 14.22
CA ASN A 138 17.75 -8.67 15.56
C ASN A 138 16.22 -8.82 15.57
N GLU A 139 15.67 -9.27 16.69
CA GLU A 139 14.23 -9.54 16.82
C GLU A 139 13.38 -8.27 16.71
N ALA A 140 13.84 -7.14 17.24
CA ALA A 140 13.14 -5.87 17.11
C ALA A 140 13.10 -5.39 15.65
N GLU A 141 14.21 -5.51 14.91
CA GLU A 141 14.28 -5.20 13.48
C GLU A 141 13.36 -6.10 12.66
N MET A 142 13.27 -7.39 12.99
CA MET A 142 12.33 -8.30 12.36
C MET A 142 10.88 -7.84 12.58
N HIS A 143 10.48 -7.55 13.82
CA HIS A 143 9.13 -7.10 14.13
C HIS A 143 8.78 -5.80 13.39
N GLN A 144 9.72 -4.86 13.32
CA GLN A 144 9.54 -3.62 12.58
C GLN A 144 9.36 -3.88 11.07
N CYS A 145 10.20 -4.69 10.44
CA CYS A 145 10.05 -5.03 9.02
C CYS A 145 8.72 -5.76 8.73
N MET A 146 8.25 -6.60 9.67
CA MET A 146 6.94 -7.23 9.56
C MET A 146 5.81 -6.22 9.62
N LEU A 147 5.87 -5.29 10.57
CA LEU A 147 4.90 -4.21 10.71
C LEU A 147 4.86 -3.33 9.46
N GLU A 148 6.03 -2.91 8.96
CA GLU A 148 6.14 -2.11 7.74
C GLU A 148 5.55 -2.82 6.52
N MET A 149 5.77 -4.13 6.39
CA MET A 149 5.17 -4.91 5.31
C MET A 149 3.64 -4.94 5.41
N LEU A 150 3.10 -5.14 6.62
CA LEU A 150 1.66 -5.16 6.88
C LEU A 150 1.00 -3.83 6.53
N ILE A 151 1.60 -2.72 6.96
CA ILE A 151 1.00 -1.39 6.73
C ILE A 151 1.25 -0.87 5.31
N ALA A 152 2.33 -1.27 4.63
CA ALA A 152 2.68 -0.72 3.32
C ALA A 152 1.54 -0.85 2.30
N GLY A 153 0.97 -2.04 2.12
CA GLY A 153 -0.16 -2.24 1.21
C GLY A 153 -1.50 -1.80 1.80
N THR A 154 -1.67 -1.87 3.13
CA THR A 154 -2.90 -1.45 3.80
C THR A 154 -3.08 0.07 3.83
N ASP A 155 -2.02 0.85 3.91
CA ASP A 155 -2.10 2.32 3.95
C ASP A 155 -2.16 2.94 2.55
N THR A 156 -1.56 2.30 1.55
CA THR A 156 -1.47 2.86 0.19
C THR A 156 -2.45 2.20 -0.78
N SER A 157 -2.34 0.88 -1.01
CA SER A 157 -3.18 0.18 -1.99
C SER A 157 -4.65 0.23 -1.62
N SER A 158 -5.00 0.16 -0.33
CA SER A 158 -6.41 0.23 0.08
C SER A 158 -7.05 1.57 -0.29
N VAL A 159 -6.30 2.67 -0.15
CA VAL A 159 -6.78 4.02 -0.47
C VAL A 159 -6.92 4.16 -1.98
N ILE A 160 -5.93 3.73 -2.75
CA ILE A 160 -5.98 3.78 -4.22
C ILE A 160 -7.16 2.97 -4.75
N MET A 161 -7.38 1.75 -4.26
CA MET A 161 -8.51 0.92 -4.69
C MET A 161 -9.86 1.52 -4.26
N SER A 162 -9.94 2.12 -3.06
CA SER A 162 -11.15 2.82 -2.63
C SER A 162 -11.45 4.02 -3.52
N SER A 163 -10.44 4.82 -3.85
CA SER A 163 -10.55 5.96 -4.77
C SER A 163 -10.93 5.52 -6.18
N LEU A 164 -10.41 4.38 -6.66
CA LEU A 164 -10.80 3.81 -7.96
C LEU A 164 -12.29 3.43 -7.96
N VAL A 165 -12.78 2.79 -6.89
CA VAL A 165 -14.21 2.45 -6.77
C VAL A 165 -15.08 3.70 -6.81
N VAL A 166 -14.71 4.76 -6.10
CA VAL A 166 -15.44 6.03 -6.14
C VAL A 166 -15.38 6.65 -7.55
N ALA A 167 -14.20 6.69 -8.17
CA ALA A 167 -14.03 7.26 -9.51
C ALA A 167 -14.82 6.49 -10.61
N MET A 168 -15.00 5.18 -10.45
CA MET A 168 -15.86 4.39 -11.34
C MET A 168 -17.33 4.79 -11.27
N GLN A 169 -17.81 5.29 -10.13
CA GLN A 169 -19.18 5.77 -9.99
C GLN A 169 -19.40 7.12 -10.67
N ASP A 170 -18.37 7.98 -10.64
CA ASP A 170 -18.43 9.31 -11.22
C ASP A 170 -18.15 9.31 -12.74
N THR A 171 -17.70 8.19 -13.30
CA THR A 171 -17.33 8.07 -14.72
C THR A 171 -18.31 7.18 -15.47
N GLU A 172 -19.10 7.78 -16.36
CA GLU A 172 -20.06 7.06 -17.19
C GLU A 172 -19.40 5.94 -17.99
N ASN A 173 -20.01 4.75 -18.00
CA ASN A 173 -19.59 3.56 -18.75
C ASN A 173 -18.20 2.98 -18.39
N LEU A 174 -17.49 3.51 -17.38
CA LEU A 174 -16.17 2.98 -16.98
C LEU A 174 -16.27 1.57 -16.39
N GLU A 175 -17.26 1.33 -15.53
CA GLU A 175 -17.53 0.00 -14.94
C GLU A 175 -17.80 -1.04 -16.03
N GLU A 176 -18.71 -0.74 -16.96
CA GLU A 176 -19.08 -1.62 -18.06
C GLU A 176 -17.89 -1.91 -18.99
N THR A 177 -17.08 -0.88 -19.30
CA THR A 177 -15.86 -1.03 -20.11
C THR A 177 -14.86 -1.98 -19.44
N LEU A 178 -14.58 -1.77 -18.15
CA LEU A 178 -13.66 -2.63 -17.40
C LEU A 178 -14.18 -4.06 -17.27
N TYR A 179 -15.49 -4.22 -17.06
CA TYR A 179 -16.13 -5.53 -17.00
C TYR A 179 -15.98 -6.30 -18.31
N HIS A 180 -16.26 -5.65 -19.45
CA HIS A 180 -16.11 -6.29 -20.75
C HIS A 180 -14.66 -6.61 -21.10
N GLU A 181 -13.71 -5.75 -20.74
CA GLU A 181 -12.29 -6.05 -20.91
C GLU A 181 -11.87 -7.27 -20.07
N ALA A 182 -12.27 -7.31 -18.80
CA ALA A 182 -11.96 -8.41 -17.89
C ALA A 182 -12.56 -9.73 -18.41
N LYS A 183 -13.84 -9.71 -18.80
CA LYS A 183 -14.52 -10.88 -19.39
C LYS A 183 -13.84 -11.36 -20.68
N GLY A 184 -13.45 -10.43 -21.55
CA GLY A 184 -12.77 -10.77 -22.80
C GLY A 184 -11.40 -11.45 -22.61
N LYS A 185 -10.68 -11.11 -21.53
CA LYS A 185 -9.35 -11.67 -21.23
C LYS A 185 -9.37 -12.89 -20.31
N CYS A 186 -10.30 -12.95 -19.37
CA CYS A 186 -10.35 -13.98 -18.33
C CYS A 186 -11.37 -15.09 -18.60
N GLY A 187 -12.21 -14.96 -19.64
CA GLY A 187 -13.27 -15.93 -19.95
C GLY A 187 -14.56 -15.66 -19.18
N GLU A 188 -15.38 -16.71 -18.94
CA GLU A 188 -16.54 -16.59 -18.05
C GLU A 188 -16.06 -16.33 -16.62
N LEU A 189 -16.06 -15.05 -16.24
CA LEU A 189 -16.15 -14.68 -14.84
C LEU A 189 -17.58 -15.00 -14.43
N ASP A 190 -17.77 -16.13 -13.74
CA ASP A 190 -19.04 -16.43 -13.08
C ASP A 190 -19.50 -15.19 -12.31
N ALA A 191 -20.71 -14.77 -12.63
CA ALA A 191 -21.25 -13.44 -12.43
C ALA A 191 -20.94 -12.83 -11.07
N MET A 192 -20.50 -11.57 -11.06
CA MET A 192 -20.82 -10.63 -9.98
C MET A 192 -21.11 -9.25 -10.57
N PRO A 193 -22.38 -8.91 -10.85
CA PRO A 193 -22.79 -7.52 -10.99
C PRO A 193 -22.79 -6.90 -9.58
N PHE A 194 -21.61 -6.56 -9.06
CA PHE A 194 -21.45 -6.19 -7.65
C PHE A 194 -21.45 -4.68 -7.36
N LEU A 195 -21.25 -3.83 -8.38
CA LEU A 195 -21.02 -2.40 -8.16
C LEU A 195 -22.23 -1.51 -8.47
N CYS A 196 -23.18 -1.96 -9.29
CA CYS A 196 -24.38 -1.18 -9.62
C CYS A 196 -25.37 -0.95 -8.45
N SER A 197 -25.18 -1.56 -7.27
CA SER A 197 -26.00 -1.30 -6.08
C SER A 197 -25.24 -0.62 -4.92
N PHE A 198 -23.98 -0.24 -5.12
CA PHE A 198 -23.21 0.42 -4.07
C PHE A 198 -23.53 1.91 -4.02
N GLN A 199 -24.24 2.38 -2.99
CA GLN A 199 -24.37 3.81 -2.69
C GLN A 199 -23.44 4.16 -1.54
N PRO A 200 -22.29 4.82 -1.78
CA PRO A 200 -21.47 5.32 -0.70
C PRO A 200 -22.23 6.44 0.00
N THR A 201 -22.34 6.37 1.33
CA THR A 201 -22.73 7.51 2.14
C THR A 201 -21.70 8.62 1.91
N LYS A 202 -22.14 9.73 1.30
CA LYS A 202 -21.34 10.97 1.26
C LYS A 202 -20.94 11.30 2.70
N GLN A 203 -19.64 11.23 2.99
CA GLN A 203 -19.11 11.79 4.23
C GLN A 203 -19.23 13.31 4.11
N THR A 204 -20.16 13.88 4.88
CA THR A 204 -20.31 15.32 5.14
C THR A 204 -19.20 15.84 6.03
#